data_AF-A0A2M8EZQ3-F1
#
_entry.id   AF-A0A2M8EZQ3-F1
#
_cell.length_a   1.000
_cell.length_b   1.000
_cell.length_c   1.000
_cell.angle_alpha   90.00
_cell.angle_beta   90.00
_cell.angle_gamma   90.00
#
_symmetry.space_group_name_H-M   'P 1'
#
loop_
_entity.id
_entity.type
_entity.pdbx_description
1 polymer ?
#
loop_
_entity_poly.entity_id
_entity_poly.type
_entity_poly.pdbx_seq_one_letter_code
_entity_poly.pdbx_strand_id
1 'polypeptide(L)'
;MKKTNKQFDPFKNLILDECEKEIEVSLERGEWVPTENQEAMKEMFKEAATRHRQLQESKKITFRINQRDLILLKVKAKDTNIPYQTLLGALIRDYVDGEYKITL
;
A
#
# COMPACT_ATOMS: atom_id res chain seq x y z
N MET A 1 -1.21 31.56 -38.46
CA MET A 1 -2.49 31.22 -37.78
C MET A 1 -2.16 30.55 -36.45
N LYS A 2 -2.47 31.18 -35.31
CA LYS A 2 -2.17 30.64 -33.97
C LYS A 2 -3.22 29.58 -33.61
N LYS A 3 -2.80 28.32 -33.43
CA LYS A 3 -3.70 27.24 -32.96
C LYS A 3 -3.99 27.49 -31.48
N THR A 4 -5.24 27.78 -31.15
CA THR A 4 -5.72 27.83 -29.77
C THR A 4 -5.78 26.40 -29.26
N ASN A 5 -4.88 26.04 -28.34
CA ASN A 5 -4.90 24.75 -27.66
C ASN A 5 -6.07 24.78 -26.68
N LYS A 6 -7.25 24.33 -27.12
CA LYS A 6 -8.44 24.25 -26.27
C LYS A 6 -8.17 23.20 -25.19
N GLN A 7 -8.16 23.63 -23.94
CA GLN A 7 -7.94 22.78 -22.78
C GLN A 7 -8.99 21.65 -22.77
N PHE A 8 -8.53 20.40 -22.86
CA PHE A 8 -9.38 19.23 -22.72
C PHE A 8 -9.78 19.14 -21.24
N ASP A 9 -11.07 19.35 -20.98
CA ASP A 9 -11.65 19.12 -19.67
C ASP A 9 -12.20 17.68 -19.62
N PRO A 10 -11.55 16.75 -18.89
CA PRO A 10 -11.97 15.36 -18.81
C PRO A 10 -13.31 15.17 -18.10
N PHE A 11 -13.84 16.21 -17.44
CA PHE A 11 -15.10 16.14 -16.67
C PHE A 11 -16.30 16.71 -17.43
N LYS A 12 -16.09 17.20 -18.65
CA LYS A 12 -17.18 17.76 -19.45
C LYS A 12 -18.21 16.68 -19.83
N ASN A 13 -19.46 16.88 -19.40
CA ASN A 13 -20.59 15.95 -19.56
C ASN A 13 -20.48 14.65 -18.75
N LEU A 14 -19.74 14.66 -17.62
CA LEU A 14 -19.76 13.52 -16.69
C LEU A 14 -21.15 13.35 -16.08
N ILE A 15 -21.69 12.13 -16.13
CA ILE A 15 -22.97 11.79 -15.48
C ILE A 15 -22.62 11.40 -14.05
N LEU A 16 -22.89 12.31 -13.12
CA LEU A 16 -22.68 12.08 -11.69
C LEU A 16 -23.79 11.20 -11.11
N ASP A 17 -23.41 10.30 -10.22
CA ASP A 17 -24.37 9.56 -9.40
C ASP A 17 -25.04 10.48 -8.34
N GLU A 18 -26.00 9.95 -7.58
CA GLU A 18 -26.75 10.74 -6.61
C GLU A 18 -25.85 11.27 -5.48
N CYS A 19 -24.90 10.46 -4.99
CA CYS A 19 -23.96 10.86 -3.94
C CYS A 19 -22.99 11.95 -4.43
N GLU A 20 -22.47 11.81 -5.65
CA GLU A 20 -21.56 12.77 -6.26
C GLU A 20 -22.23 14.13 -6.48
N LYS A 21 -23.49 14.14 -6.94
CA LYS A 21 -24.29 15.36 -7.07
C LYS A 21 -24.52 16.04 -5.73
N GLU A 22 -24.84 15.27 -4.69
CA GLU A 22 -25.02 15.84 -3.34
C GLU A 22 -23.75 16.51 -2.83
N ILE A 23 -22.58 15.91 -3.09
CA ILE A 23 -21.28 16.49 -2.73
C ILE A 23 -21.03 17.79 -3.53
N GLU A 24 -21.30 17.80 -4.83
CA GLU A 24 -21.13 18.98 -5.69
C GLU A 24 -21.98 20.16 -5.19
N VAL A 25 -23.27 19.92 -4.92
CA VAL A 25 -24.16 20.97 -4.40
C VAL A 25 -23.73 21.41 -3.00
N SER A 26 -23.32 20.50 -2.12
CA SER A 26 -22.84 20.86 -0.77
C SER A 26 -21.56 21.71 -0.81
N LEU A 27 -20.69 21.49 -1.81
CA LEU A 27 -19.53 22.32 -2.07
C LEU A 27 -19.92 23.71 -2.60
N GLU A 28 -20.85 23.80 -3.56
CA GLU A 28 -21.35 25.08 -4.08
C GLU A 28 -22.06 25.90 -3.00
N ARG A 29 -22.77 25.25 -2.08
CA ARG A 29 -23.43 25.89 -0.93
C ARG A 29 -22.44 26.39 0.13
N GLY A 30 -21.15 26.07 0.02
CA GLY A 30 -20.11 26.56 0.93
C GLY A 30 -20.22 26.00 2.35
N GLU A 31 -20.82 24.81 2.52
CA GLU A 31 -21.05 24.18 3.83
C GLU A 31 -19.75 23.71 4.50
N TRP A 32 -18.68 23.55 3.72
CA TRP A 32 -17.40 23.03 4.17
C TRP A 32 -16.47 24.18 4.59
N VAL A 33 -16.26 24.32 5.90
CA VAL A 33 -15.31 25.29 6.47
C VAL A 33 -14.00 24.58 6.83
N PRO A 34 -12.82 25.16 6.55
CA PRO A 34 -11.55 24.60 6.99
C PRO A 34 -11.52 24.46 8.51
N THR A 35 -11.22 23.26 9.00
CA THR A 35 -11.00 23.03 10.42
C THR A 35 -9.68 23.68 10.87
N GLU A 36 -9.62 24.12 12.13
CA GLU A 36 -8.37 24.56 12.74
C GLU A 36 -7.29 23.48 12.61
N ASN A 37 -6.04 23.89 12.39
CA ASN A 37 -4.87 23.00 12.29
C ASN A 37 -4.80 22.11 11.03
N GLN A 38 -5.43 22.51 9.93
CA GLN A 38 -5.42 21.77 8.65
C GLN A 38 -4.01 21.46 8.13
N GLU A 39 -3.05 22.37 8.30
CA GLU A 39 -1.66 22.15 7.86
C GLU A 39 -0.97 21.04 8.66
N ALA A 40 -1.10 21.04 10.00
CA ALA A 40 -0.53 20.00 10.83
C ALA A 40 -1.17 18.63 10.54
N MET A 41 -2.50 18.60 10.32
CA MET A 41 -3.20 17.37 9.98
C MET A 41 -2.77 16.83 8.60
N LYS A 42 -2.63 17.71 7.60
CA LYS A 42 -2.09 17.34 6.28
C LYS A 42 -0.69 16.75 6.41
N GLU A 43 0.18 17.36 7.21
CA GLU A 43 1.54 16.88 7.39
C GLU A 43 1.59 15.53 8.10
N MET A 44 0.79 15.35 9.15
CA MET A 44 0.62 14.07 9.84
C MET A 44 0.19 12.95 8.87
N PHE A 45 -0.80 13.22 8.01
CA PHE A 45 -1.25 12.22 7.04
C PHE A 45 -0.21 11.92 5.96
N LYS A 46 0.52 12.92 5.46
CA LYS A 46 1.64 12.70 4.53
C LYS A 46 2.73 11.84 5.16
N GLU A 47 3.08 12.12 6.40
CA GLU A 47 4.10 11.36 7.11
C GLU A 47 3.66 9.92 7.34
N ALA A 48 2.41 9.70 7.78
CA ALA A 48 1.83 8.37 7.94
C ALA A 48 1.85 7.57 6.61
N ALA A 49 1.44 8.21 5.50
CA ALA A 49 1.48 7.58 4.19
C ALA A 49 2.91 7.24 3.75
N THR A 50 3.86 8.13 4.01
CA THR A 50 5.27 7.92 3.66
C THR A 50 5.88 6.78 4.46
N ARG A 51 5.65 6.73 5.77
CA ARG A 51 6.10 5.65 6.65
C ARG A 51 5.49 4.31 6.24
N HIS A 52 4.19 4.28 5.97
CA HIS A 52 3.52 3.07 5.51
C HIS A 52 4.12 2.56 4.20
N ARG A 53 4.37 3.44 3.24
CA ARG A 53 5.06 3.08 1.99
C ARG A 53 6.46 2.52 2.26
N GLN A 54 7.26 3.20 3.06
CA GLN A 54 8.63 2.76 3.39
C GLN A 54 8.66 1.39 4.07
N LEU A 55 7.70 1.09 4.94
CA LEU A 55 7.59 -0.20 5.60
C LEU A 55 7.19 -1.32 4.62
N GLN A 56 6.43 -1.01 3.57
CA GLN A 56 6.05 -1.96 2.53
C GLN A 56 7.11 -2.12 1.44
N GLU A 57 8.17 -1.31 1.42
CA GLU A 57 9.26 -1.46 0.45
C GLU A 57 10.04 -2.76 0.71
N SER A 58 9.72 -3.79 -0.07
CA SER A 58 10.43 -5.06 -0.02
C SER A 58 11.81 -4.96 -0.69
N LYS A 59 12.86 -5.42 -0.02
CA LYS A 59 14.21 -5.58 -0.61
C LYS A 59 14.52 -7.06 -0.86
N LYS A 60 15.20 -7.35 -1.98
CA LYS A 60 15.62 -8.72 -2.33
C LYS A 60 16.83 -9.11 -1.48
N ILE A 61 16.82 -10.34 -0.95
CA ILE A 61 17.94 -10.95 -0.24
C ILE A 61 18.40 -12.17 -1.04
N THR A 62 19.69 -12.23 -1.37
CA THR A 62 20.31 -13.36 -2.08
C THR A 62 21.13 -14.18 -1.10
N PHE A 63 20.82 -15.45 -0.94
CA PHE A 63 21.64 -16.38 -0.15
C PHE A 63 21.64 -17.76 -0.80
N ARG A 64 22.68 -18.55 -0.50
CA ARG A 64 22.81 -19.93 -0.98
C ARG A 64 22.16 -20.87 0.02
N ILE A 65 21.33 -21.78 -0.47
CA ILE A 65 20.71 -22.85 0.32
C ILE A 65 21.13 -24.20 -0.25
N ASN A 66 21.31 -25.20 0.62
CA ASN A 66 21.58 -26.57 0.17
C ASN A 66 20.34 -27.15 -0.53
N GLN A 67 20.58 -28.01 -1.52
CA GLN A 67 19.50 -28.61 -2.31
C GLN A 67 18.56 -29.46 -1.44
N ARG A 68 19.11 -30.17 -0.45
CA ARG A 68 18.33 -30.97 0.52
C ARG A 68 17.33 -30.09 1.28
N ASP A 69 17.79 -28.97 1.83
CA ASP A 69 16.97 -28.08 2.65
C ASP A 69 15.90 -27.39 1.81
N LEU A 70 16.22 -27.01 0.56
CA LEU A 70 15.24 -26.45 -0.37
C LEU A 70 14.10 -27.44 -0.68
N ILE A 71 14.42 -28.72 -0.86
CA ILE A 71 13.41 -29.76 -1.11
C ILE A 71 12.51 -29.92 0.12
N LEU A 72 13.10 -30.02 1.32
CA LEU A 72 12.34 -30.16 2.57
C LEU A 72 11.44 -28.95 2.83
N LEU A 73 11.92 -27.73 2.55
CA LEU A 73 11.12 -26.51 2.66
C LEU A 73 9.90 -26.55 1.73
N LYS A 74 10.09 -26.97 0.48
CA LYS A 74 8.99 -27.11 -0.50
C LYS A 74 7.96 -28.14 -0.07
N VAL A 75 8.39 -29.25 0.53
CA VAL A 75 7.48 -30.27 1.08
C VAL A 75 6.63 -29.67 2.20
N LYS A 76 7.26 -29.03 3.20
CA LYS A 76 6.53 -28.37 4.30
C LYS A 76 5.56 -27.29 3.82
N ALA A 77 5.96 -26.51 2.83
CA ALA A 77 5.11 -25.48 2.24
C ALA A 77 3.89 -26.09 1.53
N LYS A 78 4.07 -27.23 0.86
CA LYS A 78 2.97 -27.97 0.24
C LYS A 78 2.00 -28.53 1.28
N ASP A 79 2.49 -29.05 2.39
CA ASP A 79 1.65 -29.58 3.49
C ASP A 79 0.77 -28.50 4.11
N THR A 80 1.29 -27.27 4.22
CA THR A 80 0.59 -26.10 4.75
C THR A 80 -0.19 -25.31 3.68
N ASN A 81 -0.18 -25.79 2.43
CA ASN A 81 -0.82 -25.19 1.26
C ASN A 81 -0.46 -23.71 1.02
N ILE A 82 0.80 -23.35 1.28
CA ILE A 82 1.35 -22.01 1.05
C ILE A 82 2.57 -22.08 0.12
N PRO A 83 2.87 -21.02 -0.65
CA PRO A 83 4.12 -20.95 -1.40
C PRO A 83 5.34 -21.03 -0.48
N TYR A 84 6.40 -21.74 -0.91
CA TYR A 84 7.63 -21.88 -0.11
C TYR A 84 8.30 -20.53 0.20
N GLN A 85 8.12 -19.53 -0.67
CA GLN A 85 8.62 -18.17 -0.47
C GLN A 85 7.86 -17.47 0.68
N THR A 86 6.55 -17.70 0.77
CA THR A 86 5.71 -17.18 1.85
C THR A 86 6.08 -17.83 3.18
N LEU A 87 6.30 -19.15 3.20
CA LEU A 87 6.78 -19.86 4.39
C LEU A 87 8.13 -19.30 4.86
N LEU A 88 9.06 -19.04 3.93
CA LEU A 88 10.34 -18.44 4.28
C LEU A 88 10.18 -17.04 4.88
N GLY A 89 9.28 -16.22 4.33
CA GLY A 89 8.98 -14.90 4.87
C GLY A 89 8.34 -14.95 6.26
N ALA A 90 7.47 -15.93 6.53
CA ALA A 90 6.92 -16.18 7.85
C ALA A 90 8.02 -16.57 8.85
N LEU A 91 8.89 -17.52 8.50
CA LEU A 91 10.01 -17.92 9.37
C LEU A 91 10.93 -16.76 9.74
N ILE A 92 11.23 -15.87 8.78
CA ILE A 92 12.05 -14.68 9.06
C ILE A 92 11.32 -13.76 10.03
N ARG A 93 10.01 -13.56 9.85
CA ARG A 93 9.18 -12.73 10.73
C ARG A 93 9.13 -13.30 12.14
N ASP A 94 8.77 -14.58 12.28
CA ASP A 94 8.66 -15.27 13.57
C ASP A 94 10.00 -15.27 14.32
N TYR A 95 11.12 -15.34 13.59
CA TYR A 95 12.46 -15.20 14.17
C TYR A 95 12.74 -13.77 14.66
N VAL A 96 12.39 -12.75 13.89
CA VAL A 96 12.58 -11.34 14.26
C VAL A 96 11.67 -10.94 15.43
N ASP A 97 10.44 -11.43 15.44
CA ASP A 97 9.44 -11.16 16.48
C ASP A 97 9.72 -11.96 17.77
N GLY A 98 10.69 -12.89 17.75
CA GLY A 98 11.17 -13.63 18.91
C GLY A 98 10.35 -14.89 19.24
N GLU A 99 9.39 -15.26 18.39
CA GLU A 99 8.59 -16.48 18.51
C GLU A 99 9.40 -17.74 18.18
N TYR A 100 10.50 -17.58 17.41
CA TYR A 100 11.39 -18.68 17.05
C TYR A 100 12.83 -18.43 17.52
N LYS A 101 13.42 -19.39 18.24
CA LYS A 101 14.83 -19.35 18.65
C LYS A 101 15.68 -20.23 17.74
N ILE A 102 16.69 -19.65 17.11
CA ILE A 102 17.74 -20.39 16.41
C ILE A 102 18.83 -20.72 17.43
N THR A 103 19.17 -22.00 17.54
CA THR A 103 20.40 -22.44 18.22
C THR A 103 21.54 -22.41 17.20
N LEU A 104 22.60 -21.67 17.52
CA LEU A 104 23.81 -21.53 16.72
C LEU A 104 24.92 -22.44 17.24
#